data_AF-A0A3D5V887-F1
#
_entry.id   AF-A0A3D5V887-F1
#
_cell.length_a   1.000
_cell.length_b   1.000
_cell.length_c   1.000
_cell.angle_alpha   90.00
_cell.angle_beta   90.00
_cell.angle_gamma   90.00
#
_symmetry.space_group_name_H-M   'P 1'
#
loop_
_entity.id
_entity.type
_entity.pdbx_description
1 polymer ?
#
loop_
_entity_poly.entity_id
_entity_poly.type
_entity_poly.pdbx_seq_one_letter_code
_entity_poly.pdbx_strand_id
1 'polypeptide(L)'
;MKNFNIYKLISIVDFLVLIFILALPSFFNINEKKNTEECIKNMKIIYKAVERYMEERNLDFNGTQRDLRRTGYLKKTYVCPSGRPDDKYYIEGNHETSEIIVRCPLEEELPDHKLPESIIE
;
A
#
# COMPACT_ATOMS: atom_id res chain seq x y z
N MET A 1 51.84 20.62 -23.52
CA MET A 1 50.50 20.08 -23.80
C MET A 1 50.31 18.84 -22.95
N LYS A 2 49.29 18.80 -22.09
CA LYS A 2 49.08 17.74 -21.10
C LYS A 2 48.74 16.44 -21.83
N ASN A 3 49.53 15.38 -21.65
CA ASN A 3 49.25 14.05 -22.21
C ASN A 3 47.94 13.52 -21.61
N PHE A 4 46.81 13.80 -22.27
CA PHE A 4 45.50 13.36 -21.85
C PHE A 4 45.38 11.87 -22.17
N ASN A 5 45.53 11.05 -21.13
CA ASN A 5 45.37 9.61 -21.23
C ASN A 5 43.87 9.29 -21.34
N ILE A 6 43.44 8.79 -22.50
CA ILE A 6 42.06 8.39 -22.79
C ILE A 6 41.51 7.42 -21.72
N TYR A 7 42.34 6.51 -21.20
CA TYR A 7 41.92 5.58 -20.15
C TYR A 7 41.58 6.30 -18.83
N LYS A 8 42.27 7.41 -18.51
CA LYS A 8 41.90 8.24 -17.35
C LYS A 8 40.56 8.95 -17.57
N LEU A 9 40.29 9.40 -18.79
CA LEU A 9 39.01 10.06 -19.11
C LEU A 9 37.85 9.07 -18.99
N ILE A 10 37.98 7.87 -19.57
CA ILE A 10 36.97 6.81 -19.50
C ILE A 10 36.71 6.43 -18.04
N SER A 11 37.76 6.21 -17.25
CA SER A 11 37.63 5.84 -15.84
C SER A 11 36.93 6.92 -14.99
N ILE A 12 37.12 8.20 -15.31
CA ILE A 12 36.41 9.31 -14.65
C ILE A 12 34.92 9.29 -15.02
N VAL A 13 34.61 9.07 -16.30
CA VAL A 13 33.22 9.00 -16.77
C VAL A 13 32.49 7.82 -16.13
N ASP A 14 33.09 6.63 -16.11
CA ASP A 14 32.50 5.43 -15.50
C ASP A 14 32.24 5.64 -14.00
N PHE A 15 33.17 6.30 -13.30
CA PHE A 15 33.02 6.63 -11.89
C PHE A 15 31.84 7.60 -11.64
N LEU A 16 31.67 8.61 -12.51
CA LEU A 16 30.54 9.53 -12.43
C LEU A 16 29.20 8.85 -12.69
N VAL A 17 29.13 7.91 -13.65
CA VAL A 17 27.93 7.12 -13.94
C VAL A 17 27.55 6.25 -12.73
N LEU A 18 28.53 5.60 -12.10
CA LEU A 18 28.31 4.81 -10.89
C LEU A 18 27.75 5.65 -9.74
N ILE A 19 28.32 6.82 -9.48
CA ILE A 19 27.81 7.74 -8.46
C ILE A 19 26.36 8.16 -8.77
N PHE A 20 26.07 8.46 -10.03
CA PHE A 20 24.73 8.87 -10.44
C PHE A 20 23.68 7.78 -10.18
N ILE A 21 23.97 6.52 -10.56
CA ILE A 21 23.08 5.38 -10.33
C ILE A 21 22.84 5.17 -8.83
N LEU A 22 23.88 5.28 -8.01
CA LEU A 22 23.79 5.13 -6.55
C LEU A 22 23.02 6.28 -5.88
N ALA A 23 22.97 7.46 -6.51
CA ALA A 23 22.24 8.61 -5.98
C ALA A 23 20.73 8.58 -6.31
N LEU A 24 20.30 7.86 -7.35
CA LEU A 24 18.88 7.78 -7.77
C LEU A 24 17.91 7.39 -6.63
N PRO A 25 18.18 6.38 -5.78
CA PRO A 25 17.25 5.98 -4.72
C PRO A 25 16.99 7.07 -3.68
N SER A 26 17.88 8.06 -3.55
CA SER A 26 17.71 9.19 -2.63
C SER A 26 16.77 10.26 -3.18
N PHE A 27 16.58 10.34 -4.50
CA PHE A 27 15.69 11.33 -5.13
C PHE A 27 14.28 10.78 -5.34
N PHE A 28 14.15 9.47 -5.52
CA PHE A 28 12.84 8.83 -5.60
C PHE A 28 12.43 8.38 -4.18
N ASN A 29 11.32 8.90 -3.67
CA ASN A 29 10.72 8.46 -2.41
C ASN A 29 10.08 7.07 -2.58
N ILE A 30 10.90 6.06 -2.93
CA ILE A 30 10.48 4.69 -3.26
C ILE A 30 9.70 4.07 -2.08
N ASN A 31 10.06 4.45 -0.86
CA ASN A 31 9.40 3.98 0.35
C ASN A 31 7.94 4.45 0.43
N GLU A 32 7.63 5.70 0.07
CA GLU A 32 6.26 6.21 0.11
C GLU A 32 5.36 5.47 -0.88
N LYS A 33 5.80 5.39 -2.15
CA LYS A 33 5.03 4.66 -3.18
C LYS A 33 4.80 3.20 -2.79
N LYS A 34 5.84 2.53 -2.28
CA LYS A 34 5.74 1.14 -1.81
C LYS A 34 4.75 1.01 -0.64
N ASN A 35 4.79 1.93 0.31
CA ASN A 35 3.88 1.95 1.45
C ASN A 35 2.43 2.16 1.00
N THR A 36 2.20 3.03 0.02
CA THR A 36 0.87 3.25 -0.60
C THR A 36 0.38 1.97 -1.27
N GLU A 37 1.20 1.33 -2.09
CA GLU A 37 0.85 0.08 -2.77
C GLU A 37 0.51 -1.05 -1.78
N GLU A 38 1.29 -1.18 -0.71
CA GLU A 38 1.04 -2.15 0.34
C GLU A 38 -0.21 -1.80 1.17
N CYS A 39 -0.47 -0.52 1.42
CA CYS A 39 -1.70 -0.05 2.05
C CYS A 39 -2.94 -0.44 1.21
N ILE A 40 -2.92 -0.15 -0.10
CA ILE A 40 -3.99 -0.50 -1.04
C ILE A 40 -4.19 -2.01 -1.09
N LYS A 41 -3.10 -2.79 -1.12
CA LYS A 41 -3.16 -4.26 -1.07
C LYS A 41 -3.82 -4.76 0.21
N ASN A 42 -3.49 -4.19 1.36
CA ASN A 42 -4.11 -4.54 2.64
C ASN A 42 -5.61 -4.22 2.63
N MET A 43 -6.00 -3.04 2.15
CA MET A 43 -7.41 -2.65 2.00
C MET A 43 -8.17 -3.60 1.07
N LYS A 44 -7.58 -4.02 -0.06
CA LYS A 44 -8.17 -5.00 -0.98
C LYS A 44 -8.41 -6.36 -0.32
N ILE A 45 -7.48 -6.83 0.51
CA ILE A 45 -7.63 -8.09 1.24
C ILE A 45 -8.78 -7.99 2.24
N ILE A 46 -8.89 -6.86 2.95
CA ILE A 46 -9.98 -6.60 3.89
C ILE A 46 -11.32 -6.52 3.15
N TYR A 47 -11.39 -5.79 2.04
CA TYR A 47 -12.58 -5.67 1.19
C TYR A 47 -13.12 -7.04 0.81
N LYS A 48 -12.28 -7.90 0.23
CA LYS A 48 -12.66 -9.28 -0.15
C LYS A 48 -13.04 -10.17 1.03
N ALA A 49 -12.60 -9.84 2.24
CA ALA A 49 -13.01 -10.57 3.44
C ALA A 49 -14.40 -10.12 3.91
N VAL A 50 -14.72 -8.84 3.80
CA VAL A 50 -16.06 -8.30 4.07
C VAL A 50 -17.05 -8.83 3.04
N GLU A 51 -16.71 -8.76 1.76
CA GLU A 51 -17.52 -9.28 0.65
C GLU A 51 -17.95 -10.73 0.91
N ARG A 52 -16.99 -11.64 1.12
CA ARG A 52 -17.27 -13.04 1.45
C ARG A 52 -18.07 -13.21 2.74
N TYR A 53 -17.83 -12.37 3.75
CA TYR A 53 -18.62 -12.41 4.98
C TYR A 53 -20.09 -12.08 4.67
N MET A 54 -20.35 -11.01 3.92
CA MET A 54 -21.71 -10.59 3.59
C MET A 54 -22.40 -11.61 2.69
N GLU A 55 -21.72 -12.14 1.67
CA GLU A 55 -22.25 -13.17 0.77
C GLU A 55 -22.62 -14.46 1.52
N GLU A 56 -21.75 -14.95 2.40
CA GLU A 56 -21.99 -16.20 3.12
C GLU A 56 -23.01 -16.05 4.25
N ARG A 57 -23.06 -14.89 4.90
CA ARG A 57 -23.92 -14.65 6.07
C ARG A 57 -25.24 -14.00 5.72
N ASN A 58 -25.36 -13.39 4.54
CA ASN A 58 -26.48 -12.53 4.13
C ASN A 58 -26.76 -11.42 5.15
N LEU A 59 -25.71 -10.79 5.67
CA LEU A 59 -25.77 -9.79 6.73
C LEU A 59 -24.75 -8.68 6.50
N ASP A 60 -25.10 -7.47 6.94
CA ASP A 60 -24.18 -6.33 7.00
C ASP A 60 -22.95 -6.63 7.87
N PHE A 61 -21.85 -5.94 7.56
CA PHE A 61 -20.63 -5.99 8.35
C PHE A 61 -20.33 -4.63 8.98
N ASN A 62 -20.53 -4.54 10.30
CA ASN A 62 -20.23 -3.35 11.12
C ASN A 62 -19.13 -3.64 12.17
N GLY A 63 -18.21 -4.56 11.84
CA GLY A 63 -17.21 -5.08 12.76
C GLY A 63 -15.79 -4.57 12.49
N THR A 64 -14.83 -5.19 13.15
CA THR A 64 -13.39 -4.90 12.97
C THR A 64 -12.68 -6.03 12.23
N GLN A 65 -11.43 -5.80 11.80
CA GLN A 65 -10.56 -6.87 11.30
C GLN A 65 -10.40 -8.03 12.29
N ARG A 66 -10.52 -7.78 13.60
CA ARG A 66 -10.44 -8.84 14.61
C ARG A 66 -11.65 -9.77 14.53
N ASP A 67 -12.82 -9.22 14.19
CA ASP A 67 -14.03 -10.00 13.99
C ASP A 67 -13.90 -10.87 12.75
N LEU A 68 -13.48 -10.29 11.62
CA LEU A 68 -13.19 -11.05 10.39
C LEU A 68 -12.13 -12.14 10.62
N ARG A 69 -11.13 -11.89 11.46
CA ARG A 69 -10.14 -12.90 11.83
C ARG A 69 -10.74 -14.01 12.69
N ARG A 70 -11.55 -13.65 13.69
CA ARG A 70 -12.22 -14.59 14.59
C ARG A 70 -13.21 -15.48 13.84
N THR A 71 -13.90 -14.94 12.84
CA THR A 71 -14.85 -15.66 12.00
C THR A 71 -14.19 -16.39 10.82
N GLY A 72 -12.87 -16.24 10.62
CA GLY A 72 -12.09 -17.01 9.64
C GLY A 72 -11.97 -16.37 8.25
N TYR A 73 -12.58 -15.20 8.01
CA TYR A 73 -12.49 -14.48 6.73
C TYR A 73 -11.13 -13.79 6.53
N LEU A 74 -10.43 -13.45 7.61
CA LEU A 74 -9.04 -12.95 7.60
C LEU A 74 -8.08 -13.90 8.33
N LYS A 75 -6.87 -14.08 7.79
CA LYS A 75 -5.81 -14.87 8.45
C LYS A 75 -5.09 -14.08 9.55
N LYS A 76 -4.94 -12.77 9.36
CA LYS A 76 -4.29 -11.84 10.29
C LYS A 76 -4.92 -10.46 10.17
N THR A 77 -4.60 -9.59 11.12
CA THR A 77 -4.92 -8.16 11.03
C THR A 77 -3.81 -7.43 10.27
N TYR A 78 -4.19 -6.38 9.56
CA TYR A 78 -3.32 -5.54 8.76
C TYR A 78 -3.31 -4.12 9.32
N VAL A 79 -2.17 -3.45 9.13
CA VAL A 79 -1.90 -2.08 9.58
C VAL A 79 -1.39 -1.30 8.37
N CYS A 80 -1.68 0.00 8.33
CA CYS A 80 -1.11 0.87 7.30
C CYS A 80 0.42 0.93 7.45
N PRO A 81 1.20 0.70 6.38
CA PRO A 81 2.67 0.77 6.44
C PRO A 81 3.22 2.14 6.82
N SER A 82 2.46 3.20 6.55
CA SER A 82 2.80 4.58 6.94
C SER A 82 2.22 4.99 8.30
N GLY A 83 1.41 4.13 8.93
CA GLY A 83 0.74 4.41 10.20
C GLY A 83 1.39 3.77 11.42
N ARG A 84 0.82 4.06 12.58
CA ARG A 84 1.19 3.45 13.86
C ARG A 84 0.54 2.07 14.00
N PRO A 85 1.08 1.17 14.84
CA PRO A 85 0.50 -0.15 15.10
C PRO A 85 -0.98 -0.14 15.53
N ASP A 86 -1.42 0.95 16.15
CA ASP A 86 -2.78 1.11 16.67
C ASP A 86 -3.77 1.67 15.63
N ASP A 87 -3.27 2.15 14.49
CA ASP A 87 -4.06 2.75 13.43
C ASP A 87 -4.78 1.64 12.64
N LYS A 88 -6.09 1.57 12.82
CA LYS A 88 -6.93 0.53 12.21
C LYS A 88 -7.65 1.08 11.00
N TYR A 89 -7.71 0.27 9.94
CA TYR A 89 -8.60 0.51 8.82
C TYR A 89 -10.06 0.63 9.28
N TYR A 90 -10.77 1.61 8.72
CA TYR A 90 -12.22 1.73 8.84
C TYR A 90 -12.87 0.73 7.89
N ILE A 91 -13.87 0.00 8.37
CA ILE A 91 -14.51 -1.09 7.62
C ILE A 91 -16.00 -1.05 7.88
N GLU A 92 -16.76 -1.03 6.80
CA GLU A 92 -18.22 -1.09 6.80
C GLU A 92 -18.67 -1.85 5.56
N GLY A 93 -19.75 -2.61 5.67
CA GLY A 93 -20.35 -3.33 4.55
C GLY A 93 -21.86 -3.38 4.71
N ASN A 94 -22.57 -2.96 3.67
CA ASN A 94 -24.02 -3.02 3.58
C ASN A 94 -24.40 -4.11 2.58
N HIS A 95 -25.06 -5.15 3.07
CA HIS A 95 -25.46 -6.29 2.26
C HIS A 95 -26.63 -5.95 1.31
N GLU A 96 -27.55 -5.08 1.72
CA GLU A 96 -28.69 -4.67 0.89
C GLU A 96 -28.24 -3.89 -0.36
N THR A 97 -27.27 -2.99 -0.21
CA THR A 97 -26.73 -2.19 -1.32
C THR A 97 -25.50 -2.82 -1.98
N SER A 98 -24.95 -3.90 -1.41
CA SER A 98 -23.65 -4.48 -1.77
C SER A 98 -22.48 -3.48 -1.68
N GLU A 99 -22.65 -2.39 -0.95
CA GLU A 99 -21.61 -1.37 -0.77
C GLU A 99 -20.63 -1.80 0.32
N ILE A 100 -19.33 -1.78 0.02
CA ILE A 100 -18.28 -2.10 0.99
C ILE A 100 -17.30 -0.93 1.04
N ILE A 101 -17.11 -0.38 2.24
CA ILE A 101 -16.23 0.73 2.50
C ILE A 101 -15.03 0.23 3.31
N VAL A 102 -13.84 0.36 2.75
CA VAL A 102 -12.58 0.13 3.46
C VAL A 102 -11.69 1.37 3.29
N ARG A 103 -11.42 2.08 4.39
CA ARG A 103 -10.62 3.31 4.36
C ARG A 103 -9.37 3.23 5.22
N CYS A 104 -8.32 3.88 4.73
CA CYS A 104 -7.06 4.01 5.45
C CYS A 104 -7.23 4.98 6.63
N PRO A 105 -6.66 4.68 7.81
CA PRO A 105 -6.70 5.61 8.95
C PRO A 105 -6.00 6.95 8.68
N LEU A 106 -5.08 6.99 7.71
CA LEU A 106 -4.32 8.17 7.32
C LEU A 106 -4.75 8.74 5.97
N GLU A 107 -5.94 8.41 5.47
CA GLU A 107 -6.41 8.89 4.15
C GLU A 107 -6.43 10.43 4.06
N GLU A 108 -6.72 11.14 5.16
CA GLU A 108 -6.71 12.61 5.21
C GLU A 108 -5.31 13.20 5.07
N GLU A 109 -4.29 12.54 5.64
CA GLU A 109 -2.89 12.98 5.58
C GLU A 109 -2.20 12.50 4.30
N LEU A 110 -2.63 11.35 3.77
CA LEU A 110 -2.06 10.64 2.64
C LEU A 110 -3.17 10.33 1.62
N PRO A 111 -3.53 11.27 0.75
CA PRO A 111 -4.68 11.13 -0.17
C PRO A 111 -4.53 9.98 -1.17
N ASP A 112 -3.30 9.55 -1.44
CA ASP A 112 -3.01 8.39 -2.30
C ASP A 112 -3.33 7.04 -1.62
N HIS A 113 -3.57 7.02 -0.31
CA HIS A 113 -3.92 5.81 0.45
C HIS A 113 -5.42 5.50 0.35
N LYS A 114 -5.97 5.55 -0.86
CA LYS A 114 -7.37 5.28 -1.16
C LYS A 114 -7.52 4.01 -1.98
N LEU A 115 -8.56 3.23 -1.71
CA LEU A 115 -8.89 2.08 -2.55
C LEU A 115 -9.36 2.59 -3.92
N PRO A 116 -8.73 2.19 -5.04
CA PRO A 116 -9.17 2.61 -6.36
C PRO A 116 -10.51 1.97 -6.74
N GLU A 117 -11.34 2.74 -7.44
CA GLU A 117 -12.70 2.33 -7.85
C GLU A 117 -12.70 1.06 -8.73
N SER A 118 -11.63 0.83 -9.50
CA SER A 118 -11.46 -0.37 -10.33
C SER A 118 -11.35 -1.69 -9.57
N ILE A 119 -11.27 -1.64 -8.23
CA ILE A 119 -11.26 -2.82 -7.36
C ILE A 119 -12.64 -3.08 -6.74
N ILE A 120 -13.53 -2.10 -6.80
CA ILE A 120 -14.89 -2.13 -6.27
C ILE A 120 -15.87 -2.71 -7.32
N GLU A 121 -15.48 -2.72 -8.61
CA GLU A 121 -16.20 -3.39 -9.72
C GLU A 121 -15.93 -4.89 -9.85
#